data_AF-A0A2K8V8X6-F1
#
_entry.id   AF-A0A2K8V8X6-F1
#
_cell.length_a   1.000
_cell.length_b   1.000
_cell.length_c   1.000
_cell.angle_alpha   90.00
_cell.angle_beta   90.00
_cell.angle_gamma   90.00
#
_symmetry.space_group_name_H-M   'P 1'
#
loop_
_entity.id
_entity.type
_entity.pdbx_description
1 polymer ?
#
loop_
_entity_poly.entity_id
_entity_poly.type
_entity_poly.pdbx_seq_one_letter_code
_entity_poly.pdbx_strand_id
1 'polypeptide(L)'
;MPYNKNVTFKRKTSDFKIEIGDKVNLWNQPNTNIVNLYAEGSSGGDGLVGTTNDKTLSYHLVNNKNLFFENKIVGISNDFIQLQILIYRDQIQTQKNESEAYDKWINRYTKPFNPKTNWELRFYTNQDVKLNNPQIETITKESLSKYYNDIESSIWLSDENKHKLALEHKSRSVDIEKTLRASFTGHSLEIKNTKQEDSWLYLEVGTI
;
A
#
# COMPACT_ATOMS: atom_id res chain seq x y z
N MET A 1 -2.76 -13.03 -19.13
CA MET A 1 -1.98 -14.08 -19.83
C MET A 1 -0.51 -13.81 -19.62
N PRO A 2 0.36 -14.84 -19.53
CA PRO A 2 1.80 -14.62 -19.37
C PRO A 2 2.34 -13.79 -20.54
N TYR A 3 3.12 -12.76 -20.25
CA TYR A 3 3.82 -11.98 -21.25
C TYR A 3 5.16 -12.66 -21.48
N ASN A 4 5.37 -13.29 -22.63
CA ASN A 4 6.65 -13.87 -23.01
C ASN A 4 7.05 -13.30 -24.36
N LYS A 5 7.93 -12.31 -24.37
CA LYS A 5 8.34 -11.60 -25.59
C LYS A 5 9.81 -11.24 -25.57
N ASN A 6 10.38 -11.18 -26.77
CA ASN A 6 11.65 -10.52 -27.00
C ASN A 6 11.38 -9.03 -27.22
N VAL A 7 12.00 -8.20 -26.40
CA VAL A 7 11.93 -6.74 -26.48
C VAL A 7 13.29 -6.20 -26.90
N THR A 8 13.30 -5.31 -27.88
CA THR A 8 14.53 -4.68 -28.36
C THR A 8 14.74 -3.36 -27.64
N PHE A 9 15.94 -3.18 -27.08
CA PHE A 9 16.40 -1.96 -26.44
C PHE A 9 17.49 -1.34 -27.29
N LYS A 10 17.45 -0.01 -27.43
CA LYS A 10 18.57 0.75 -27.97
C LYS A 10 19.71 0.69 -26.97
N ARG A 11 20.88 0.21 -27.41
CA ARG A 11 22.08 0.12 -26.58
C ARG A 11 22.57 1.51 -26.22
N LYS A 12 23.07 1.64 -25.00
CA LYS A 12 23.75 2.84 -24.49
C LYS A 12 25.21 2.52 -24.26
N THR A 13 26.07 3.51 -24.49
CA THR A 13 27.47 3.43 -24.09
C THR A 13 27.53 3.32 -22.57
N SER A 14 28.21 2.28 -22.09
CA SER A 14 28.33 1.96 -20.67
C SER A 14 29.65 1.24 -20.44
N ASP A 15 30.26 1.48 -19.29
CA ASP A 15 31.47 0.78 -18.84
C ASP A 15 31.15 -0.63 -18.31
N PHE A 16 29.86 -0.92 -18.09
CA PHE A 16 29.40 -2.22 -17.64
C PHE A 16 29.39 -3.20 -18.81
N LYS A 17 30.07 -4.33 -18.61
CA LYS A 17 30.00 -5.46 -19.53
C LYS A 17 28.68 -6.20 -19.33
N ILE A 18 28.04 -6.52 -20.45
CA ILE A 18 26.87 -7.37 -20.53
C ILE A 18 27.11 -8.42 -21.62
N GLU A 19 26.66 -9.63 -21.36
CA GLU A 19 26.83 -10.79 -22.22
C GLU A 19 25.48 -11.47 -22.50
N ILE A 20 25.45 -12.30 -23.55
CA ILE A 20 24.26 -13.11 -23.84
C ILE A 20 24.10 -14.12 -22.69
N GLY A 21 22.89 -14.20 -22.15
CA GLY A 21 22.56 -15.01 -20.98
C GLY A 21 22.43 -14.21 -19.70
N ASP A 22 23.00 -13.01 -19.63
CA ASP A 22 22.96 -12.17 -18.44
C ASP A 22 21.53 -11.73 -18.10
N LYS A 23 21.28 -11.62 -16.79
CA LYS A 23 20.10 -10.94 -16.26
C LYS A 23 20.37 -9.44 -16.16
N VAL A 24 19.32 -8.65 -16.30
CA VAL A 24 19.39 -7.20 -16.14
C VAL A 24 18.26 -6.69 -15.26
N ASN A 25 18.46 -5.52 -14.68
CA ASN A 25 17.44 -4.81 -13.94
C ASN A 25 16.60 -3.95 -14.90
N LEU A 26 15.28 -4.15 -14.85
CA LEU A 26 14.31 -3.35 -15.60
C LEU A 26 13.78 -2.23 -14.71
N TRP A 27 13.83 -1.00 -15.20
CA TRP A 27 13.27 0.14 -14.48
C TRP A 27 12.43 1.00 -15.40
N ASN A 28 11.20 1.29 -14.98
CA ASN A 28 10.34 2.22 -15.71
C ASN A 28 10.59 3.66 -15.26
N GLN A 29 10.85 4.54 -16.22
CA GLN A 29 10.98 5.96 -15.93
C GLN A 29 9.62 6.55 -15.51
N PRO A 30 9.54 7.28 -14.37
CA PRO A 30 8.28 7.79 -13.83
C PRO A 30 7.46 8.57 -14.87
N ASN A 31 6.17 8.29 -14.93
CA ASN A 31 5.20 8.97 -15.82
C ASN A 31 5.54 8.89 -17.32
N THR A 32 6.31 7.87 -17.74
CA THR A 32 6.63 7.63 -19.15
C THR A 32 6.46 6.15 -19.51
N ASN A 33 6.51 5.85 -20.81
CA ASN A 33 6.62 4.49 -21.35
C ASN A 33 8.09 4.06 -21.57
N ILE A 34 9.04 4.84 -21.07
CA ILE A 34 10.47 4.57 -21.25
C ILE A 34 10.90 3.56 -20.21
N VAL A 35 11.42 2.42 -20.68
CA VAL A 35 11.99 1.37 -19.84
C VAL A 35 13.48 1.33 -20.05
N ASN A 36 14.22 1.39 -18.95
CA ASN A 36 15.68 1.36 -18.90
C ASN A 36 16.17 -0.03 -18.47
N LEU A 37 17.27 -0.47 -19.08
CA LEU A 37 18.04 -1.64 -18.68
C LEU A 37 19.26 -1.21 -17.89
N TYR A 38 19.41 -1.78 -16.71
CA TYR A 38 20.61 -1.64 -15.91
C TYR A 38 21.33 -2.98 -15.80
N ALA A 39 22.66 -2.98 -15.95
CA ALA A 39 23.48 -4.15 -15.68
C ALA A 39 23.26 -4.70 -14.26
N GLU A 40 23.42 -6.01 -14.08
CA GLU A 40 23.33 -6.64 -12.77
C GLU A 40 24.35 -6.04 -11.79
N GLY A 41 23.96 -5.83 -10.53
CA GLY A 41 24.81 -5.18 -9.52
C GLY A 41 24.81 -3.64 -9.54
N SER A 42 24.27 -2.99 -10.57
CA SER A 42 24.10 -1.53 -10.60
C SER A 42 22.80 -1.10 -9.88
N SER A 43 22.95 -0.30 -8.83
CA SER A 43 21.83 0.27 -8.04
C SER A 43 21.46 1.68 -8.51
N GLY A 44 21.03 1.82 -9.77
CA GLY A 44 20.59 3.10 -10.35
C GLY A 44 21.73 4.06 -10.75
N GLY A 45 21.56 4.76 -11.88
CA GLY A 45 22.52 5.74 -12.39
C GLY A 45 23.55 5.15 -13.36
N ASP A 46 24.58 4.51 -12.84
CA ASP A 46 25.81 4.25 -13.61
C ASP A 46 25.74 3.02 -14.53
N GLY A 47 24.88 2.05 -14.24
CA GLY A 47 24.77 0.81 -15.01
C GLY A 47 23.80 0.84 -16.18
N LEU A 48 23.37 2.00 -16.67
CA LEU A 48 22.42 2.08 -17.79
C LEU A 48 23.04 1.54 -19.08
N VAL A 49 22.56 0.39 -19.55
CA VAL A 49 23.07 -0.29 -20.76
C VAL A 49 22.11 -0.22 -21.94
N GLY A 50 20.84 0.10 -21.70
CA GLY A 50 19.85 0.17 -22.78
C GLY A 50 18.57 0.91 -22.40
N THR A 51 17.82 1.34 -23.41
CA THR A 51 16.51 1.98 -23.24
C THR A 51 15.56 1.59 -24.36
N THR A 52 14.27 1.52 -24.06
CA THR A 52 13.20 1.31 -25.05
C THR A 52 11.97 2.10 -24.68
N ASN A 53 11.08 2.32 -25.65
CA ASN A 53 9.77 2.92 -25.43
C ASN A 53 8.72 1.83 -25.64
N ASP A 54 8.32 1.16 -24.56
CA ASP A 54 7.37 0.04 -24.58
C ASP A 54 6.27 0.27 -23.54
N LYS A 55 5.09 0.68 -24.03
CA LYS A 55 3.91 0.95 -23.21
C LYS A 55 3.43 -0.29 -22.45
N THR A 56 3.52 -1.48 -23.04
CA THR A 56 3.03 -2.72 -22.42
C THR A 56 3.94 -3.15 -21.29
N LEU A 57 5.26 -3.16 -21.53
CA LEU A 57 6.25 -3.48 -20.51
C LEU A 57 6.22 -2.45 -19.37
N SER A 58 6.17 -1.16 -19.71
CA SER A 58 6.01 -0.06 -18.75
C SER A 58 4.77 -0.27 -17.86
N TYR A 59 3.62 -0.55 -18.46
CA TYR A 59 2.38 -0.81 -17.73
C TYR A 59 2.54 -1.96 -16.73
N HIS A 60 3.18 -3.07 -17.12
CA HIS A 60 3.40 -4.21 -16.23
C HIS A 60 4.39 -3.90 -15.11
N LEU A 61 5.47 -3.16 -15.38
CA LEU A 61 6.45 -2.77 -14.37
C LEU A 61 5.86 -1.84 -13.31
N VAL A 62 4.96 -0.94 -13.71
CA VAL A 62 4.24 -0.05 -12.79
C VAL A 62 3.17 -0.81 -12.01
N ASN A 63 2.42 -1.69 -12.68
CA ASN A 63 1.32 -2.45 -12.08
C ASN A 63 1.75 -3.88 -11.74
N ASN A 64 2.86 -4.01 -11.00
CA ASN A 64 3.56 -5.28 -10.76
C ASN A 64 3.03 -6.08 -9.57
N LYS A 65 1.90 -5.69 -8.95
CA LYS A 65 1.34 -6.42 -7.81
C LYS A 65 1.09 -7.88 -8.18
N ASN A 66 1.74 -8.79 -7.45
CA ASN A 66 1.70 -10.24 -7.68
C ASN A 66 2.17 -10.67 -9.09
N LEU A 67 2.98 -9.84 -9.76
CA LEU A 67 3.66 -10.19 -11.01
C LEU A 67 5.13 -10.50 -10.73
N PHE A 68 5.64 -11.53 -11.40
CA PHE A 68 7.02 -11.96 -11.34
C PHE A 68 7.66 -11.74 -12.70
N PHE A 69 8.91 -11.28 -12.68
CA PHE A 69 9.66 -10.91 -13.88
C PHE A 69 10.91 -11.76 -13.95
N GLU A 70 11.04 -12.51 -15.03
CA GLU A 70 12.29 -13.13 -15.44
C GLU A 70 12.73 -12.49 -16.74
N ASN A 71 14.03 -12.28 -16.87
CA ASN A 71 14.61 -11.77 -18.10
C ASN A 71 15.99 -12.35 -18.33
N LYS A 72 16.41 -12.35 -19.59
CA LYS A 72 17.78 -12.65 -19.99
C LYS A 72 18.09 -12.01 -21.34
N ILE A 73 19.34 -11.60 -21.53
CA ILE A 73 19.81 -11.12 -22.82
C ILE A 73 19.92 -12.30 -23.78
N VAL A 74 19.29 -12.18 -24.96
CA VAL A 74 19.30 -13.22 -26.00
C VAL A 74 20.02 -12.78 -27.27
N GLY A 75 20.36 -11.50 -27.40
CA GLY A 75 21.14 -10.98 -28.51
C GLY A 75 21.73 -9.60 -28.18
N ILE A 76 22.95 -9.35 -28.66
CA ILE A 76 23.65 -8.07 -28.49
C ILE A 76 24.26 -7.68 -29.83
N SER A 77 24.10 -6.42 -30.21
CA SER A 77 24.85 -5.75 -31.28
C SER A 77 25.42 -4.43 -30.79
N ASN A 78 26.09 -3.68 -31.67
CA ASN A 78 26.58 -2.34 -31.34
C ASN A 78 25.45 -1.37 -31.02
N ASP A 79 24.28 -1.55 -31.64
CA ASP A 79 23.17 -0.59 -31.56
C ASP A 79 22.02 -1.07 -30.67
N PHE A 80 21.91 -2.38 -30.44
CA PHE A 80 20.74 -2.96 -29.79
C PHE A 80 21.08 -4.08 -28.81
N ILE A 81 20.19 -4.26 -27.84
CA ILE A 81 20.14 -5.41 -26.93
C ILE A 81 18.75 -6.03 -27.10
N GLN A 82 18.71 -7.33 -27.37
CA GLN A 82 17.47 -8.10 -27.37
C GLN A 82 17.33 -8.82 -26.04
N LEU A 83 16.25 -8.50 -25.32
CA LEU A 83 15.95 -9.08 -24.02
C LEU A 83 14.72 -9.98 -24.13
N GLN A 84 14.85 -11.26 -23.78
CA GLN A 84 13.69 -12.11 -23.56
C GLN A 84 13.11 -11.80 -22.18
N ILE A 85 11.83 -11.47 -22.10
CA ILE A 85 11.13 -11.14 -20.85
C ILE A 85 9.95 -12.08 -20.68
N LEU A 86 9.89 -12.72 -19.52
CA LEU A 86 8.75 -13.50 -19.06
C LEU A 86 8.12 -12.80 -17.85
N ILE A 87 6.85 -12.44 -17.97
CA ILE A 87 6.02 -11.92 -16.88
C ILE A 87 4.92 -12.92 -16.60
N TYR A 88 4.83 -13.39 -15.37
CA TYR A 88 3.87 -14.42 -14.97
C TYR A 88 3.31 -14.14 -13.57
N ARG A 89 2.25 -14.88 -13.24
CA ARG A 89 1.68 -14.94 -11.89
C ARG A 89 1.96 -16.32 -11.32
N ASP A 90 2.74 -16.39 -10.26
CA ASP A 90 2.84 -17.59 -9.45
C ASP A 90 1.69 -17.59 -8.45
N GLN A 91 0.74 -18.52 -8.61
CA GLN A 91 -0.44 -18.60 -7.75
C GLN A 91 -0.08 -18.92 -6.30
N ILE A 92 0.90 -19.80 -6.09
CA ILE A 92 1.32 -20.23 -4.74
C ILE A 92 2.00 -19.05 -4.04
N GLN A 93 2.94 -18.39 -4.71
CA GLN A 93 3.63 -17.24 -4.13
C GLN A 93 2.68 -16.04 -3.97
N THR A 94 1.70 -15.86 -4.87
CA THR A 94 0.65 -14.84 -4.72
C THR A 94 -0.18 -15.07 -3.46
N GLN A 95 -0.69 -16.30 -3.26
CA GLN A 95 -1.44 -16.67 -2.06
C GLN A 95 -0.60 -16.48 -0.79
N LYS A 96 0.68 -16.85 -0.84
CA LYS A 96 1.61 -16.63 0.27
C LYS A 96 1.79 -15.14 0.58
N ASN A 97 2.02 -14.30 -0.43
CA ASN A 97 2.15 -12.85 -0.25
C ASN A 97 0.88 -12.22 0.33
N GLU A 98 -0.29 -12.68 -0.11
CA GLU A 98 -1.58 -12.21 0.40
C GLU A 98 -1.81 -12.65 1.86
N SER A 99 -1.47 -13.89 2.20
CA SER A 99 -1.51 -14.39 3.58
C SER A 99 -0.56 -13.61 4.48
N GLU A 100 0.69 -13.39 4.06
CA GLU A 100 1.67 -12.62 4.84
C GLU A 100 1.24 -11.16 5.04
N ALA A 101 0.62 -10.55 4.02
CA ALA A 101 0.08 -9.20 4.13
C ALA A 101 -1.07 -9.15 5.14
N TYR A 102 -1.97 -10.13 5.09
CA TYR A 102 -3.06 -10.29 6.05
C TYR A 102 -2.54 -10.49 7.47
N ASP A 103 -1.56 -11.38 7.67
CA ASP A 103 -0.97 -11.65 8.99
C ASP A 103 -0.27 -10.42 9.56
N LYS A 104 0.48 -9.69 8.72
CA LYS A 104 1.11 -8.40 9.11
C LYS A 104 0.06 -7.38 9.51
N TRP A 105 -1.07 -7.34 8.82
CA TRP A 105 -2.18 -6.43 9.12
C TRP A 105 -2.85 -6.80 10.45
N ILE A 106 -3.21 -8.06 10.68
CA ILE A 106 -3.79 -8.52 11.96
C ILE A 106 -2.83 -8.20 13.12
N ASN A 107 -1.54 -8.52 12.94
CA ASN A 107 -0.52 -8.26 13.95
C ASN A 107 -0.33 -6.76 14.24
N ARG A 108 -0.57 -5.87 13.27
CA ARG A 108 -0.50 -4.42 13.49
C ARG A 108 -1.51 -3.97 14.54
N TYR A 109 -2.76 -4.40 14.42
CA TYR A 109 -3.86 -3.95 15.30
C TYR A 109 -3.98 -4.75 16.60
N THR A 110 -3.44 -5.95 16.67
CA THR A 110 -3.59 -6.82 17.87
C THR A 110 -2.41 -6.77 18.82
N LYS A 111 -1.32 -6.07 18.45
CA LYS A 111 -0.16 -5.88 19.29
C LYS A 111 -0.51 -5.07 20.55
N PRO A 112 0.08 -5.42 21.71
CA PRO A 112 -0.04 -4.61 22.93
C PRO A 112 0.25 -3.14 22.65
N PHE A 113 -0.54 -2.27 23.26
CA PHE A 113 -0.47 -0.84 23.06
C PHE A 113 -0.79 -0.16 24.39
N ASN A 114 0.04 0.81 24.74
CA ASN A 114 -0.18 1.68 25.87
C ASN A 114 -0.09 3.12 25.35
N PRO A 115 -1.22 3.80 25.15
CA PRO A 115 -1.24 5.14 24.59
C PRO A 115 -0.52 6.13 25.51
N LYS A 116 0.31 6.99 24.92
CA LYS A 116 1.08 8.03 25.63
C LYS A 116 0.60 9.45 25.34
N THR A 117 -0.13 9.60 24.25
CA THR A 117 -0.59 10.89 23.74
C THR A 117 -2.00 10.71 23.21
N ASN A 118 -2.78 11.80 23.23
CA ASN A 118 -4.04 11.84 22.53
C ASN A 118 -3.82 11.74 21.01
N TRP A 119 -4.88 11.40 20.29
CA TRP A 119 -4.91 11.37 18.83
C TRP A 119 -6.24 11.92 18.33
N GLU A 120 -6.38 12.09 17.02
CA GLU A 120 -7.55 12.72 16.44
C GLU A 120 -8.34 11.72 15.60
N LEU A 121 -9.64 11.61 15.87
CA LEU A 121 -10.57 10.96 14.97
C LEU A 121 -11.36 12.00 14.18
N ARG A 122 -11.64 11.68 12.92
CA ARG A 122 -12.32 12.54 11.96
C ARG A 122 -13.53 11.83 11.39
N PHE A 123 -14.65 12.55 11.38
CA PHE A 123 -15.90 12.10 10.84
C PHE A 123 -16.43 13.14 9.87
N TYR A 124 -16.91 12.68 8.71
CA TYR A 124 -17.56 13.50 7.73
C TYR A 124 -19.08 13.49 7.97
N THR A 125 -19.70 14.66 7.81
CA THR A 125 -21.16 14.84 7.85
C THR A 125 -21.60 15.99 6.96
N ASN A 126 -22.69 15.77 6.22
CA ASN A 126 -23.38 16.82 5.46
C ASN A 126 -24.44 17.56 6.29
N GLN A 127 -24.58 17.21 7.56
CA GLN A 127 -25.61 17.72 8.46
C GLN A 127 -24.96 18.27 9.72
N ASP A 128 -25.55 19.31 10.29
CA ASP A 128 -25.20 19.77 11.64
C ASP A 128 -25.58 18.68 12.65
N VAL A 129 -24.57 18.02 13.22
CA VAL A 129 -24.77 16.97 14.21
C VAL A 129 -24.63 17.56 15.60
N LYS A 130 -25.74 17.64 16.33
CA LYS A 130 -25.71 17.94 17.76
C LYS A 130 -25.17 16.71 18.51
N LEU A 131 -23.94 16.82 18.97
CA LEU A 131 -23.29 15.79 19.77
C LEU A 131 -23.71 15.92 21.24
N ASN A 132 -24.69 15.15 21.65
CA ASN A 132 -25.04 14.99 23.06
C ASN A 132 -24.30 13.77 23.61
N ASN A 133 -23.16 14.01 24.28
CA ASN A 133 -22.33 12.97 24.89
C ASN A 133 -22.03 11.77 23.96
N PRO A 134 -21.41 12.01 22.78
CA PRO A 134 -21.11 10.92 21.86
C PRO A 134 -20.15 9.92 22.49
N GLN A 135 -20.34 8.64 22.16
CA GLN A 135 -19.45 7.55 22.58
C GLN A 135 -18.68 7.02 21.38
N ILE A 136 -17.40 6.70 21.58
CA ILE A 136 -16.58 6.03 20.56
C ILE A 136 -16.85 4.53 20.68
N GLU A 137 -17.39 3.97 19.61
CA GLU A 137 -17.63 2.54 19.50
C GLU A 137 -16.63 1.94 18.52
N THR A 138 -16.19 0.73 18.83
CA THR A 138 -15.29 -0.02 17.97
C THR A 138 -15.83 -1.42 17.76
N ILE A 139 -15.39 -2.04 16.67
CA ILE A 139 -15.52 -3.49 16.52
C ILE A 139 -14.81 -4.23 17.66
N THR A 140 -15.09 -5.53 17.83
CA THR A 140 -14.33 -6.37 18.77
C THR A 140 -13.08 -6.93 18.09
N LYS A 141 -12.09 -7.32 18.90
CA LYS A 141 -10.83 -7.92 18.42
C LYS A 141 -11.06 -9.16 17.56
N GLU A 142 -12.05 -9.98 17.92
CA GLU A 142 -12.41 -11.23 17.23
C GLU A 142 -13.01 -10.95 15.85
N SER A 143 -13.62 -9.79 15.66
CA SER A 143 -14.25 -9.40 14.40
C SER A 143 -13.32 -8.65 13.44
N LEU A 144 -12.10 -8.30 13.88
CA LEU A 144 -11.12 -7.53 13.11
C LEU A 144 -10.90 -8.07 11.70
N SER A 145 -10.79 -9.38 11.54
CA SER A 145 -10.57 -10.05 10.24
C SER A 145 -11.58 -9.65 9.16
N LYS A 146 -12.83 -9.37 9.55
CA LYS A 146 -13.91 -8.98 8.63
C LYS A 146 -13.71 -7.60 8.01
N TYR A 147 -12.84 -6.78 8.59
CA TYR A 147 -12.60 -5.38 8.21
C TYR A 147 -11.26 -5.17 7.48
N TYR A 148 -10.63 -6.25 6.97
CA TYR A 148 -9.34 -6.16 6.26
C TYR A 148 -9.34 -5.14 5.11
N ASN A 149 -10.45 -5.06 4.36
CA ASN A 149 -10.61 -4.15 3.23
C ASN A 149 -11.45 -2.90 3.54
N ASP A 150 -11.92 -2.75 4.78
CA ASP A 150 -12.84 -1.66 5.16
C ASP A 150 -12.61 -1.25 6.63
N ILE A 151 -11.36 -0.90 6.95
CA ILE A 151 -10.99 -0.56 8.32
C ILE A 151 -11.57 0.79 8.78
N GLU A 152 -12.05 1.63 7.86
CA GLU A 152 -12.73 2.88 8.22
C GLU A 152 -14.05 2.61 8.96
N SER A 153 -14.79 1.58 8.54
CA SER A 153 -16.04 1.16 9.19
C SER A 153 -15.87 0.51 10.56
N SER A 154 -14.63 0.29 11.02
CA SER A 154 -14.36 -0.40 12.29
C SER A 154 -14.58 0.46 13.53
N ILE A 155 -14.75 1.77 13.34
CA ILE A 155 -14.94 2.77 14.40
C ILE A 155 -16.13 3.64 14.00
N TRP A 156 -17.03 3.90 14.95
CA TRP A 156 -18.16 4.81 14.76
C TRP A 156 -18.45 5.58 16.03
N LEU A 157 -19.31 6.60 15.92
CA LEU A 157 -19.87 7.27 17.09
C LEU A 157 -21.29 6.78 17.33
N SER A 158 -21.64 6.65 18.61
CA SER A 158 -23.01 6.43 19.05
C SER A 158 -23.50 7.57 19.94
N ASP A 159 -24.81 7.73 20.04
CA ASP A 159 -25.43 8.57 21.08
C ASP A 159 -25.39 7.88 22.45
N GLU A 160 -25.87 8.56 23.48
CA GLU A 160 -25.97 8.03 24.85
C GLU A 160 -26.83 6.74 24.96
N ASN A 161 -27.70 6.49 23.98
CA ASN A 161 -28.57 5.32 23.89
C ASN A 161 -27.97 4.21 22.99
N LYS A 162 -26.71 4.36 22.58
CA LYS A 162 -25.97 3.46 21.69
C LYS A 162 -26.49 3.38 20.26
N HIS A 163 -27.28 4.36 19.80
CA HIS A 163 -27.62 4.46 18.39
C HIS A 163 -26.44 5.01 17.61
N LYS A 164 -26.03 4.28 16.57
CA LYS A 164 -24.96 4.72 15.66
C LYS A 164 -25.37 6.02 14.96
N LEU A 165 -24.53 7.04 15.10
CA LEU A 165 -24.68 8.30 14.39
C LEU A 165 -24.39 8.10 12.90
N ALA A 166 -25.14 8.80 12.04
CA ALA A 166 -24.99 8.77 10.60
C ALA A 166 -23.77 9.61 10.13
N LEU A 167 -22.59 9.21 10.59
CA LEU A 167 -21.30 9.84 10.36
C LEU A 167 -20.37 8.89 9.61
N GLU A 168 -19.65 9.40 8.62
CA GLU A 168 -18.66 8.60 7.89
C GLU A 168 -17.27 8.82 8.49
N HIS A 169 -16.64 7.76 8.99
CA HIS A 169 -15.31 7.84 9.56
C HIS A 169 -14.24 7.96 8.47
N LYS A 170 -13.32 8.93 8.62
CA LYS A 170 -12.27 9.25 7.63
C LYS A 170 -10.92 9.56 8.28
N SER A 171 -10.68 9.01 9.47
CA SER A 171 -9.41 9.20 10.15
C SER A 171 -8.26 8.56 9.38
N ARG A 172 -7.05 9.05 9.63
CA ARG A 172 -5.84 8.44 9.04
C ARG A 172 -5.63 7.06 9.64
N SER A 173 -5.03 6.16 8.85
CA SER A 173 -4.75 4.77 9.25
C SER A 173 -4.02 4.64 10.59
N VAL A 174 -3.14 5.59 10.94
CA VAL A 174 -2.43 5.61 12.22
C VAL A 174 -3.38 5.86 13.40
N ASP A 175 -4.37 6.74 13.24
CA ASP A 175 -5.32 7.07 14.31
C ASP A 175 -6.34 5.95 14.49
N ILE A 176 -6.76 5.31 13.39
CA ILE A 176 -7.53 4.07 13.40
C ILE A 176 -6.78 2.98 14.17
N GLU A 177 -5.48 2.81 13.87
CA GLU A 177 -4.63 1.84 14.56
C GLU A 177 -4.57 2.09 16.06
N LYS A 178 -4.33 3.34 16.49
CA LYS A 178 -4.28 3.70 17.92
C LYS A 178 -5.60 3.38 18.62
N THR A 179 -6.73 3.79 18.04
CA THR A 179 -8.06 3.57 18.61
C THR A 179 -8.37 2.09 18.79
N LEU A 180 -8.21 1.30 17.73
CA LEU A 180 -8.50 -0.13 17.79
C LEU A 180 -7.56 -0.85 18.76
N ARG A 181 -6.27 -0.52 18.74
CA ARG A 181 -5.30 -1.15 19.66
C ARG A 181 -5.62 -0.82 21.11
N ALA A 182 -5.92 0.44 21.42
CA ALA A 182 -6.29 0.86 22.78
C ALA A 182 -7.55 0.13 23.27
N SER A 183 -8.57 0.04 22.42
CA SER A 183 -9.79 -0.74 22.71
C SER A 183 -9.47 -2.22 22.94
N PHE A 184 -8.68 -2.85 22.05
CA PHE A 184 -8.35 -4.28 22.14
C PHE A 184 -7.44 -4.65 23.32
N THR A 185 -6.73 -3.67 23.90
CA THR A 185 -5.94 -3.86 25.12
C THR A 185 -6.69 -3.44 26.39
N GLY A 186 -7.98 -3.11 26.28
CA GLY A 186 -8.86 -2.87 27.41
C GLY A 186 -8.80 -1.45 27.97
N HIS A 187 -8.19 -0.48 27.27
CA HIS A 187 -8.27 0.91 27.67
C HIS A 187 -9.65 1.47 27.37
N SER A 188 -10.20 2.23 28.33
CA SER A 188 -11.42 3.00 28.09
C SER A 188 -11.08 4.25 27.29
N LEU A 189 -11.77 4.44 26.16
CA LEU A 189 -11.59 5.60 25.29
C LEU A 189 -12.45 6.77 25.79
N GLU A 190 -11.90 7.97 25.73
CA GLU A 190 -12.59 9.20 26.11
C GLU A 190 -12.39 10.28 25.04
N ILE A 191 -13.47 11.00 24.73
CA ILE A 191 -13.41 12.20 23.90
C ILE A 191 -13.04 13.38 24.80
N LYS A 192 -11.82 13.89 24.65
CA LYS A 192 -11.28 15.00 25.43
C LYS A 192 -11.75 16.36 24.91
N ASN A 193 -11.91 16.47 23.59
CA ASN A 193 -12.34 17.70 22.94
C ASN A 193 -13.05 17.40 21.62
N THR A 194 -13.95 18.28 21.21
CA THR A 194 -14.66 18.21 19.93
C THR A 194 -14.55 19.54 19.20
N LYS A 195 -14.38 19.46 17.88
CA LYS A 195 -14.33 20.62 17.00
C LYS A 195 -15.07 20.28 15.71
N GLN A 196 -15.99 21.14 15.28
CA GLN A 196 -16.64 21.02 13.99
C GLN A 196 -16.16 22.16 13.08
N GLU A 197 -15.70 21.82 11.87
CA GLU A 197 -15.35 22.77 10.81
C GLU A 197 -16.00 22.30 9.52
N ASP A 198 -16.86 23.13 8.94
CA ASP A 198 -17.65 22.78 7.76
C ASP A 198 -18.37 21.42 7.93
N SER A 199 -18.08 20.47 7.02
CA SER A 199 -18.61 19.11 7.00
C SER A 199 -17.78 18.11 7.80
N TRP A 200 -16.84 18.57 8.62
CA TRP A 200 -15.90 17.73 9.36
C TRP A 200 -16.06 17.89 10.87
N LEU A 201 -16.19 16.75 11.54
CA LEU A 201 -16.15 16.62 12.98
C LEU A 201 -14.82 16.00 13.39
N TYR A 202 -14.07 16.71 14.23
CA TYR A 202 -12.80 16.32 14.80
C TYR A 202 -12.99 16.01 16.28
N LEU A 203 -12.50 14.85 16.71
CA LEU A 203 -12.51 14.41 18.10
C LEU A 203 -11.09 14.20 18.58
N GLU A 204 -10.68 14.90 19.62
CA GLU A 204 -9.47 14.54 20.35
C GLU A 204 -9.80 13.36 21.28
N VAL A 205 -9.14 12.24 21.06
CA VAL A 205 -9.34 10.98 21.77
C VAL A 205 -8.13 10.68 22.63
N GLY A 206 -8.40 10.31 23.87
CA GLY A 206 -7.41 9.78 24.81
C GLY A 206 -7.94 8.53 25.50
N THR A 207 -7.16 8.04 26.47
CA THR A 207 -7.59 6.97 27.38
C THR A 207 -7.76 7.50 28.80
N ILE A 208 -8.63 6.84 29.55
CA ILE A 208 -8.84 7.06 30.99
C ILE A 208 -7.78 6.32 31.80
#